data_AF-A0A2Z2NX23-F1
#
_entry.id   AF-A0A2Z2NX23-F1
#
_cell.length_a   1.000
_cell.length_b   1.000
_cell.length_c   1.000
_cell.angle_alpha   90.00
_cell.angle_beta   90.00
_cell.angle_gamma   90.00
#
_symmetry.space_group_name_H-M   'P 1'
#
loop_
_entity.id
_entity.type
_entity.pdbx_description
1 polymer ?
#
loop_
_entity_poly.entity_id
_entity_poly.type
_entity_poly.pdbx_seq_one_letter_code
_entity_poly.pdbx_strand_id
1 'polypeptide(L)'
;MNIFVTVGTTSFDPLVEAVDKGPYAKNALIQIADGLYEPAVARWFRFEPGIQAHIDKADVVVCHGGGGSIFSLLEAGIVPLVVPNTLRRDKHQLEIARWLQRNSFAVVAMYPEQVNEVLESYEEAKQSCVAFTERRFFYQEPLNRMVRAHMGLDDLSSKDQKNSGGNNE
;
A
#
# COMPACT_ATOMS: atom_id res chain seq x y z
N MET A 1 -17.33 8.09 -1.87
CA MET A 1 -16.04 7.69 -2.44
C MET A 1 -14.94 8.61 -1.95
N ASN A 2 -14.33 8.24 -0.83
CA ASN A 2 -13.08 8.77 -0.30
C ASN A 2 -11.92 7.97 -0.91
N ILE A 3 -10.94 8.66 -1.48
CA ILE A 3 -9.81 8.02 -2.15
C ILE A 3 -8.55 8.30 -1.36
N PHE A 4 -7.80 7.24 -1.06
CA PHE A 4 -6.44 7.38 -0.55
C PHE A 4 -5.45 6.92 -1.61
N VAL A 5 -4.53 7.80 -2.00
CA VAL A 5 -3.48 7.50 -2.98
C VAL A 5 -2.14 7.44 -2.24
N THR A 6 -1.40 6.35 -2.42
CA THR A 6 -0.04 6.21 -1.88
C THR A 6 0.98 5.85 -2.96
N VAL A 7 2.04 6.65 -3.01
CA VAL A 7 3.23 6.39 -3.84
C VAL A 7 4.37 5.71 -3.02
N GLY A 8 4.09 5.30 -1.78
CA GLY A 8 5.10 4.69 -0.91
C GLY A 8 6.30 5.63 -0.69
N THR A 9 7.51 5.11 -0.89
CA THR A 9 8.76 5.86 -0.71
C THR A 9 9.33 6.45 -2.00
N THR A 10 8.69 6.21 -3.15
CA THR A 10 9.18 6.68 -4.45
C THR A 10 8.13 7.55 -5.10
N SER A 11 8.49 8.79 -5.44
CA SER A 11 7.60 9.69 -6.17
C SER A 11 7.08 9.12 -7.49
N PHE A 12 5.86 9.54 -7.86
CA PHE A 12 5.25 9.21 -9.13
C PHE A 12 4.30 10.34 -9.55
N ASP A 13 4.90 11.49 -9.88
CA ASP A 13 4.19 12.73 -10.20
C ASP A 13 3.10 12.57 -11.28
N PRO A 14 3.28 11.77 -12.35
CA PRO A 14 2.20 11.53 -13.31
C PRO A 14 0.92 10.96 -12.71
N LEU A 15 1.02 10.04 -11.74
CA LEU A 15 -0.16 9.52 -11.04
C LEU A 15 -0.81 10.60 -10.16
N VAL A 16 0.01 11.34 -9.42
CA VAL A 16 -0.46 12.41 -8.55
C VAL A 16 -1.20 13.47 -9.35
N GLU A 17 -0.60 13.93 -10.46
CA GLU A 17 -1.17 14.91 -11.37
C GLU A 17 -2.46 14.41 -12.04
N ALA A 18 -2.49 13.14 -12.46
CA ALA A 18 -3.69 12.54 -13.06
C ALA A 18 -4.86 12.53 -12.07
N VAL A 19 -4.62 12.17 -10.79
CA VAL A 19 -5.68 12.18 -9.77
C VAL A 19 -6.11 13.61 -9.41
N ASP A 20 -5.16 14.55 -9.28
CA ASP A 20 -5.47 15.95 -8.92
C ASP A 20 -6.28 16.69 -9.99
N LYS A 21 -6.05 16.37 -11.26
CA LYS A 21 -6.82 16.90 -12.39
C LYS A 21 -8.14 16.16 -12.63
N GLY A 22 -8.38 15.08 -11.89
CA GLY A 22 -9.54 14.22 -12.04
C GLY A 22 -10.81 14.73 -11.35
N PRO A 23 -11.98 14.16 -11.69
CA PRO A 23 -13.26 14.53 -11.09
C PRO A 23 -13.32 14.24 -9.58
N TYR A 24 -12.51 13.30 -9.09
CA TYR A 24 -12.48 12.89 -7.69
C TYR A 24 -11.43 13.60 -6.84
N ALA A 25 -10.69 14.57 -7.37
CA ALA A 25 -9.59 15.24 -6.68
C ALA A 25 -9.98 15.78 -5.29
N LYS A 26 -11.16 16.40 -5.16
CA LYS A 26 -11.67 16.96 -3.89
C LYS A 26 -11.87 15.89 -2.79
N ASN A 27 -12.05 14.64 -3.18
CA ASN A 27 -12.27 13.52 -2.27
C ASN A 27 -10.98 12.69 -2.06
N ALA A 28 -9.88 13.09 -2.69
CA ALA A 28 -8.60 12.39 -2.61
C ALA A 28 -7.72 12.94 -1.49
N LEU A 29 -7.01 12.03 -0.82
CA LEU A 29 -5.85 12.30 0.00
C LEU A 29 -4.65 11.57 -0.61
N ILE A 30 -3.60 12.32 -0.96
CA ILE A 30 -2.46 11.79 -1.71
C ILE A 30 -1.17 11.90 -0.89
N GLN A 31 -0.50 10.77 -0.67
CA GLN A 31 0.89 10.75 -0.24
C GLN A 31 1.79 10.94 -1.47
N ILE A 32 2.58 12.02 -1.52
CA ILE A 32 3.41 12.39 -2.69
C ILE A 32 4.90 12.05 -2.54
N ALA A 33 5.34 11.53 -1.38
CA ALA A 33 6.75 11.25 -1.08
C ALA A 33 7.65 12.48 -1.33
N ASP A 34 8.73 12.32 -2.08
CA ASP A 34 9.66 13.38 -2.51
C ASP A 34 9.29 14.01 -3.86
N GLY A 35 8.05 13.81 -4.33
CA GLY A 35 7.56 14.32 -5.61
C GLY A 35 7.58 15.85 -5.70
N LEU A 36 7.73 16.36 -6.91
CA LEU A 36 7.84 17.79 -7.19
C LEU A 36 6.48 18.42 -7.48
N TYR A 37 5.54 17.63 -8.02
CA TYR A 37 4.17 18.07 -8.24
C TYR A 37 3.40 18.15 -6.92
N GLU A 38 2.97 19.35 -6.55
CA GLU A 38 2.09 19.60 -5.39
C GLU A 38 0.64 19.76 -5.88
N PRO A 39 -0.28 18.87 -5.45
CA PRO A 39 -1.69 18.95 -5.83
C PRO A 39 -2.34 20.29 -5.49
N ALA A 40 -3.12 20.82 -6.42
CA ALA A 40 -3.84 22.08 -6.26
C ALA A 40 -5.26 21.89 -5.67
N VAL A 41 -5.87 20.73 -5.90
CA VAL A 41 -7.26 20.43 -5.51
C VAL A 41 -7.32 19.34 -4.44
N ALA A 42 -6.59 18.25 -4.63
CA ALA A 42 -6.53 17.15 -3.71
C ALA A 42 -5.76 17.53 -2.44
N ARG A 43 -6.16 16.94 -1.30
CA ARG A 43 -5.36 17.05 -0.07
C ARG A 43 -4.14 16.18 -0.21
N TRP A 44 -3.01 16.62 0.35
CA TRP A 44 -1.76 15.87 0.22
C TRP A 44 -0.83 16.01 1.41
N PHE A 45 0.09 15.07 1.52
CA PHE A 45 1.22 15.10 2.44
C PHE A 45 2.42 14.37 1.81
N ARG A 46 3.63 14.66 2.29
CA ARG A 46 4.86 13.99 1.78
C ARG A 46 5.05 12.64 2.44
N PHE A 47 5.32 12.65 3.75
CA PHE A 47 5.49 11.48 4.58
C PHE A 47 4.83 11.72 5.93
N GLU A 48 4.03 10.77 6.38
CA GLU A 48 3.38 10.79 7.68
C GLU A 48 3.46 9.39 8.33
N PRO A 49 3.79 9.28 9.62
CA PRO A 49 3.66 8.02 10.35
C PRO A 49 2.19 7.58 10.39
N GLY A 50 1.91 6.31 10.13
CA GLY A 50 0.57 5.75 10.38
C GLY A 50 -0.43 5.92 9.24
N ILE A 51 -0.02 5.70 7.99
CA ILE A 51 -0.93 5.69 6.82
C ILE A 51 -2.08 4.68 6.92
N GLN A 52 -2.00 3.71 7.84
CA GLN A 52 -3.04 2.73 8.10
C GLN A 52 -4.39 3.39 8.39
N ALA A 53 -4.41 4.49 9.16
CA ALA A 53 -5.65 5.21 9.46
C ALA A 53 -6.29 5.85 8.22
N HIS A 54 -5.50 6.14 7.17
CA HIS A 54 -6.01 6.62 5.89
C HIS A 54 -6.52 5.47 5.02
N ILE A 55 -5.81 4.34 5.03
CA ILE A 55 -6.22 3.09 4.37
C ILE A 55 -7.59 2.64 4.90
N ASP A 56 -7.76 2.58 6.23
CA ASP A 56 -8.98 2.09 6.87
C ASP A 56 -10.21 2.97 6.60
N LYS A 57 -10.00 4.27 6.29
CA LYS A 57 -11.06 5.25 6.02
C LYS A 57 -11.37 5.42 4.53
N ALA A 58 -10.56 4.83 3.66
CA ALA A 58 -10.70 4.98 2.21
C ALA A 58 -11.71 3.98 1.66
N ASP A 59 -12.56 4.45 0.74
CA ASP A 59 -13.41 3.56 -0.06
C ASP A 59 -12.57 2.86 -1.13
N VAL A 60 -11.56 3.58 -1.65
CA VAL A 60 -10.60 3.10 -2.64
C VAL A 60 -9.18 3.46 -2.24
N VAL A 61 -8.28 2.47 -2.23
CA VAL A 61 -6.84 2.69 -2.08
C VAL A 61 -6.19 2.56 -3.44
N VAL A 62 -5.64 3.67 -3.95
CA VAL A 62 -4.84 3.72 -5.16
C VAL A 62 -3.36 3.61 -4.78
N CYS A 63 -2.63 2.69 -5.38
CA CYS A 63 -1.20 2.59 -5.14
C CYS A 63 -0.44 2.26 -6.43
N HIS A 64 0.76 2.83 -6.56
CA HIS A 64 1.70 2.35 -7.58
C HIS A 64 2.56 1.18 -7.11
N GLY A 65 2.49 0.92 -5.80
CA GLY A 65 3.57 0.46 -4.93
C GLY A 65 4.38 -0.73 -5.42
N GLY A 66 5.60 -0.84 -4.86
CA GLY A 66 6.35 -2.10 -4.89
C GLY A 66 5.55 -3.23 -4.24
N GLY A 67 5.86 -4.48 -4.58
CA GLY A 67 5.07 -5.65 -4.20
C GLY A 67 4.59 -5.66 -2.74
N GLY A 68 5.45 -5.29 -1.78
CA GLY A 68 5.12 -5.26 -0.35
C GLY A 68 3.82 -4.52 -0.02
N SER A 69 3.67 -3.26 -0.46
CA SER A 69 2.47 -2.46 -0.16
C SER A 69 1.21 -3.06 -0.78
N ILE A 70 1.30 -3.54 -2.02
CA ILE A 70 0.16 -4.16 -2.71
C ILE A 70 -0.29 -5.41 -1.96
N PHE A 71 0.65 -6.31 -1.63
CA PHE A 71 0.33 -7.55 -0.95
C PHE A 71 -0.16 -7.32 0.48
N SER A 72 0.37 -6.34 1.22
CA SER A 72 -0.18 -5.96 2.52
C SER A 72 -1.66 -5.55 2.45
N LEU A 73 -2.06 -4.80 1.42
CA LEU A 73 -3.46 -4.43 1.21
C LEU A 73 -4.33 -5.65 0.91
N LEU A 74 -3.85 -6.52 0.01
CA LEU A 74 -4.54 -7.75 -0.36
C LEU A 74 -4.70 -8.70 0.84
N GLU A 75 -3.67 -8.86 1.67
CA GLU A 75 -3.72 -9.66 2.90
C GLU A 75 -4.69 -9.08 3.94
N ALA A 76 -4.88 -7.76 3.95
CA ALA A 76 -5.90 -7.08 4.76
C ALA A 76 -7.32 -7.19 4.18
N GLY A 77 -7.50 -7.88 3.04
CA GLY A 77 -8.79 -8.02 2.36
C GLY A 77 -9.22 -6.78 1.57
N ILE A 78 -8.30 -5.83 1.36
CA ILE A 78 -8.55 -4.61 0.58
C ILE A 78 -8.18 -4.91 -0.87
N VAL A 79 -9.08 -4.56 -1.80
CA VAL A 79 -8.83 -4.66 -3.25
C VAL A 79 -8.27 -3.32 -3.73
N PRO A 80 -6.95 -3.17 -3.95
CA PRO A 80 -6.38 -1.90 -4.39
C PRO A 80 -6.70 -1.62 -5.86
N LEU A 81 -6.66 -0.33 -6.22
CA LEU A 81 -6.48 0.12 -7.60
C LEU A 81 -4.98 0.31 -7.83
N VAL A 82 -4.37 -0.58 -8.60
CA VAL A 82 -2.92 -0.58 -8.87
C VAL A 82 -2.60 0.21 -10.13
N VAL A 83 -1.67 1.15 -10.04
CA VAL A 83 -1.16 1.94 -11.17
C VAL A 83 0.36 1.81 -11.25
N PRO A 84 0.93 0.88 -12.03
CA PRO A 84 2.37 0.60 -11.98
C PRO A 84 3.19 1.83 -12.39
N ASN A 85 4.27 2.13 -11.64
CA ASN A 85 5.15 3.25 -11.96
C ASN A 85 6.03 2.89 -13.17
N THR A 86 5.62 3.36 -14.35
CA THR A 86 6.31 3.14 -15.63
C THR A 86 7.57 3.98 -15.81
N LEU A 87 7.82 4.97 -14.93
CA LEU A 87 9.05 5.77 -14.98
C LEU A 87 10.26 5.03 -14.41
N ARG A 88 10.02 3.94 -13.66
CA ARG A 88 11.09 3.09 -13.16
C ARG A 88 11.70 2.27 -14.29
N ARG A 89 13.03 2.15 -14.27
CA ARG A 89 13.78 1.35 -15.27
C ARG A 89 13.43 -0.14 -15.20
N ASP A 90 13.10 -0.63 -14.01
CA ASP A 90 12.73 -2.02 -13.79
C ASP A 90 11.24 -2.27 -14.10
N LYS A 91 10.97 -3.22 -14.99
CA LYS A 91 9.62 -3.57 -15.45
C LYS A 91 8.84 -4.43 -14.44
N HIS A 92 9.41 -4.70 -13.28
CA HIS A 92 8.81 -5.59 -12.28
C HIS A 92 7.45 -5.12 -11.78
N GLN A 93 7.25 -3.81 -11.61
CA GLN A 93 5.94 -3.29 -11.21
C GLN A 93 4.86 -3.56 -12.26
N LEU A 94 5.21 -3.46 -13.54
CA LEU A 94 4.29 -3.78 -14.64
C LEU A 94 3.99 -5.29 -14.72
N GLU A 95 4.97 -6.14 -14.43
CA GLU A 95 4.79 -7.60 -14.33
C GLU A 95 3.84 -7.95 -13.19
N ILE A 96 4.02 -7.34 -12.01
CA ILE A 96 3.14 -7.50 -10.85
C ILE A 96 1.72 -7.05 -11.19
N ALA A 97 1.55 -5.85 -11.78
CA ALA A 97 0.24 -5.34 -12.16
C ALA A 97 -0.49 -6.28 -13.15
N ARG A 98 0.21 -6.79 -14.16
CA ARG A 98 -0.36 -7.78 -15.10
C ARG A 98 -0.72 -9.09 -14.42
N TRP A 99 0.09 -9.57 -13.48
CA TRP A 99 -0.19 -10.78 -12.74
C TRP A 99 -1.44 -10.61 -11.86
N LEU A 100 -1.56 -9.49 -11.15
CA LEU A 100 -2.74 -9.17 -10.33
C LEU A 100 -4.01 -9.11 -11.17
N GLN A 101 -3.94 -8.43 -12.33
CA GLN A 101 -5.07 -8.32 -13.24
C GLN A 101 -5.51 -9.69 -13.79
N ARG A 102 -4.55 -10.53 -14.20
CA ARG A 102 -4.83 -11.87 -14.76
C ARG A 102 -5.47 -12.81 -13.74
N ASN A 103 -5.12 -12.67 -12.47
CA ASN A 103 -5.68 -13.47 -11.38
C ASN A 103 -6.87 -12.79 -10.69
N SER A 104 -7.31 -11.63 -11.20
CA SER A 104 -8.40 -10.84 -10.62
C SER A 104 -8.21 -10.50 -9.14
N PHE A 105 -6.98 -10.28 -8.68
CA PHE A 105 -6.73 -9.91 -7.27
C PHE A 105 -6.90 -8.41 -7.01
N ALA A 106 -6.69 -7.58 -8.02
CA ALA A 106 -6.75 -6.12 -7.91
C ALA A 106 -7.37 -5.50 -9.16
N VAL A 107 -7.91 -4.30 -9.02
CA VAL A 107 -8.28 -3.45 -10.14
C VAL A 107 -7.00 -2.76 -10.62
N VAL A 108 -6.79 -2.68 -11.94
CA VAL A 108 -5.52 -2.18 -12.49
C VAL A 108 -5.78 -1.13 -13.56
N ALA A 109 -5.16 0.04 -13.40
CA ALA A 109 -4.98 1.01 -14.47
C ALA A 109 -3.53 0.91 -14.96
N MET A 110 -3.31 0.60 -16.24
CA MET A 110 -1.94 0.35 -16.74
C MET A 110 -1.12 1.63 -16.85
N TYR A 111 -1.80 2.78 -16.96
CA TYR A 111 -1.18 4.08 -17.07
C TYR A 111 -1.89 5.10 -16.18
N PRO A 112 -1.18 6.12 -15.66
CA PRO A 112 -1.75 7.19 -14.85
C PRO A 112 -2.98 7.86 -15.44
N GLU A 113 -3.00 8.07 -16.76
CA GLU A 113 -4.08 8.76 -17.47
C GLU A 113 -5.41 8.01 -17.39
N GLN A 114 -5.36 6.69 -17.14
CA GLN A 114 -6.53 5.82 -17.02
C GLN A 114 -7.10 5.81 -15.59
N VAL A 115 -6.39 6.36 -14.60
CA VAL A 115 -6.77 6.22 -13.18
C VAL A 115 -8.20 6.72 -12.93
N ASN A 116 -8.60 7.84 -13.54
CA ASN A 116 -9.91 8.44 -13.32
C ASN A 116 -11.05 7.62 -13.94
N GLU A 117 -10.86 7.10 -15.16
CA GLU A 117 -11.82 6.20 -15.82
C GLU A 117 -12.00 4.90 -15.01
N VAL A 118 -10.89 4.35 -14.51
CA VAL A 118 -10.92 3.13 -13.68
C VAL A 118 -11.54 3.42 -12.31
N LEU A 119 -11.38 4.62 -11.76
CA LEU A 119 -12.07 5.04 -10.52
C LEU A 119 -13.59 5.14 -10.70
N GLU A 120 -14.07 5.60 -11.86
CA GLU A 120 -15.51 5.68 -12.15
C GLU A 120 -16.16 4.28 -12.17
N SER A 121 -15.46 3.29 -12.71
CA SER A 121 -15.93 1.90 -12.81
C SER A 121 -15.42 0.99 -11.68
N TYR A 122 -14.75 1.54 -10.67
CA TYR A 122 -14.04 0.75 -9.66
C TYR A 122 -14.95 -0.20 -8.88
N GLU A 123 -16.14 0.24 -8.47
CA GLU A 123 -17.07 -0.59 -7.69
C GLU A 123 -17.58 -1.81 -8.48
N GLU A 124 -17.75 -1.67 -9.79
CA GLU A 124 -18.13 -2.78 -10.67
C GLU A 124 -16.93 -3.70 -10.92
N ALA A 125 -15.76 -3.13 -11.19
CA ALA A 125 -14.52 -3.88 -11.41
C ALA A 125 -14.13 -4.71 -10.17
N LYS A 126 -14.27 -4.13 -8.97
CA LYS A 126 -13.99 -4.76 -7.68
C LYS A 126 -14.84 -6.00 -7.43
N GLN A 127 -16.10 -6.03 -7.89
CA GLN A 127 -16.98 -7.19 -7.74
C GLN A 127 -16.50 -8.42 -8.52
N SER A 128 -15.71 -8.20 -9.56
CA SER A 128 -15.09 -9.27 -10.35
C SER A 128 -13.77 -9.77 -9.73
N CYS A 129 -13.29 -9.11 -8.67
CA CYS A 129 -12.06 -9.51 -7.99
C CYS A 129 -12.29 -10.68 -7.02
N VAL A 130 -11.28 -11.54 -6.91
CA VAL A 130 -11.27 -12.68 -5.99
C VAL A 130 -10.40 -12.37 -4.77
N ALA A 131 -10.78 -12.92 -3.62
CA ALA A 131 -10.01 -12.74 -2.39
C ALA A 131 -8.60 -13.32 -2.54
N PHE A 132 -7.60 -12.55 -2.11
CA PHE A 132 -6.22 -13.02 -2.07
C PHE A 132 -6.04 -14.00 -0.91
N THR A 133 -5.90 -15.29 -1.22
CA THR A 133 -5.83 -16.37 -0.22
C THR A 133 -4.43 -16.97 -0.06
N GLU A 134 -3.45 -16.53 -0.85
CA GLU A 134 -2.07 -16.99 -0.74
C GLU A 134 -1.37 -16.39 0.48
N ARG A 135 -1.43 -17.08 1.63
CA ARG A 135 -0.83 -16.64 2.92
C ARG A 135 0.71 -16.65 2.97
N ARG A 136 1.42 -16.66 1.84
CA ARG A 136 2.86 -17.05 1.82
C ARG A 136 3.76 -16.18 0.96
N PHE A 137 3.39 -14.95 0.66
CA PHE A 137 4.27 -14.10 -0.15
C PHE A 137 5.43 -13.50 0.68
N PHE A 138 5.18 -13.07 1.92
CA PHE A 138 6.22 -12.49 2.77
C PHE A 138 6.52 -13.35 4.00
N TYR A 139 7.62 -14.10 3.94
CA TYR A 139 8.23 -14.74 5.12
C TYR A 139 8.98 -13.74 6.00
N GLN A 140 8.56 -12.47 6.04
CA GLN A 140 9.30 -11.41 6.74
C GLN A 140 9.46 -11.72 8.23
N GLU A 141 8.41 -12.17 8.91
CA GLU A 141 8.50 -12.57 10.33
C GLU A 141 9.40 -13.81 10.55
N PRO A 142 9.22 -14.94 9.82
CA PRO A 142 10.15 -16.06 9.89
C PRO A 142 11.60 -15.69 9.57
N LEU A 143 11.83 -14.86 8.56
CA LEU A 143 13.16 -14.42 8.13
C LEU A 143 13.79 -13.49 9.17
N ASN A 144 13.03 -12.52 9.69
CA ASN A 144 13.46 -11.64 10.77
C ASN A 144 13.83 -12.45 12.02
N ARG A 145 13.03 -13.46 12.35
CA ARG A 145 13.35 -14.39 13.44
C ARG A 145 14.64 -15.16 13.18
N MET A 146 14.84 -15.69 11.98
CA MET A 146 16.09 -16.39 11.63
C MET A 146 17.31 -15.47 11.71
N VAL A 147 17.20 -14.24 11.20
CA VAL A 147 18.28 -13.25 11.23
C VAL A 147 18.59 -12.84 12.67
N ARG A 148 17.56 -12.57 13.49
CA ARG A 148 17.73 -12.23 14.91
C ARG A 148 18.34 -13.36 15.71
N ALA A 149 17.90 -14.59 15.49
CA ALA A 149 18.48 -15.78 16.10
C ALA A 149 19.96 -15.94 15.71
N HIS A 150 20.29 -15.73 14.43
CA HIS A 150 21.67 -15.80 13.95
C HIS A 150 22.55 -14.66 14.49
N MET A 151 22.00 -13.46 14.67
CA MET A 151 22.70 -12.31 15.25
C MET A 151 22.71 -12.29 16.79
N GLY A 152 22.13 -13.30 17.46
CA GLY A 152 22.07 -13.37 18.92
C GLY A 152 21.20 -12.29 19.58
N LEU A 153 20.23 -11.74 18.85
CA LEU A 153 19.38 -10.62 19.29
C LEU A 153 18.08 -11.05 20.01
N ASP A 154 17.82 -12.35 20.10
CA ASP A 154 16.58 -12.88 20.70
C ASP A 154 16.61 -12.91 22.26
N ASP A 155 17.74 -12.57 22.90
CA ASP A 155 17.98 -12.80 24.34
C ASP A 155 17.68 -11.61 25.27
N LEU A 156 17.04 -10.53 24.79
CA LEU A 156 16.88 -9.29 25.58
C LEU A 156 15.46 -8.90 26.00
N SER A 157 14.42 -9.72 25.79
CA SER A 157 13.04 -9.36 26.20
C SER A 157 12.44 -10.15 27.36
N SER A 158 13.19 -11.05 28.01
CA SER A 158 12.63 -11.96 29.03
C SER A 158 13.10 -11.72 30.48
N LYS A 159 13.78 -10.61 30.80
CA LYS A 159 14.28 -10.36 32.17
C LYS A 159 13.50 -9.39 33.07
N ASP A 160 12.50 -8.66 32.59
CA ASP A 160 11.78 -7.66 33.42
C ASP A 160 10.35 -8.04 33.85
N GLN A 161 10.06 -9.33 34.01
CA GLN A 161 8.81 -9.79 34.67
C GLN A 161 9.05 -10.92 35.68
N LYS A 162 10.03 -10.78 36.57
CA LYS A 162 10.11 -11.55 37.83
C LYS A 162 10.79 -10.74 38.93
N ASN A 163 10.13 -9.71 39.47
CA ASN A 163 10.38 -9.30 40.85
C ASN A 163 9.26 -8.43 41.44
N SER A 164 8.15 -9.07 41.82
CA SER A 164 7.24 -8.55 42.86
C SER A 164 6.39 -9.69 43.42
N GLY A 165 7.01 -10.55 44.22
CA GLY A 165 6.30 -11.62 44.93
C GLY A 165 7.22 -12.40 45.87
N GLY A 166 7.23 -12.01 47.15
CA GLY A 166 7.92 -12.70 48.25
C GLY A 166 8.28 -11.69 49.36
N ASN A 167 7.35 -11.37 50.25
CA ASN A 167 7.18 -11.94 51.60
C ASN A 167 8.28 -11.56 52.59
N ASN A 168 7.89 -10.99 53.72
CA ASN A 168 8.32 -11.47 55.03
C ASN A 168 7.29 -11.02 56.10
N GLU A 169 6.80 -12.04 56.82
CA GLU A 169 6.46 -12.11 58.25
C GLU A 169 5.66 -11.00 58.93
#